data_AF-A0A7C9A1H6-F1
#
_entry.id   AF-A0A7C9A1H6-F1
#
_cell.length_a   1.000
_cell.length_b   1.000
_cell.length_c   1.000
_cell.angle_alpha   90.00
_cell.angle_beta   90.00
_cell.angle_gamma   90.00
#
_symmetry.space_group_name_H-M   'P 1'
#
loop_
_entity.id
_entity.type
_entity.pdbx_description
1 polymer ?
#
loop_
_entity_poly.entity_id
_entity_poly.type
_entity_poly.pdbx_seq_one_letter_code
_entity_poly.pdbx_strand_id
1 'polypeptide(L)'
;MRKSEIDVKDAEVSGLRRKLEELQGVNLGLLKKLSCCSSEKESSDVLLTVKVFDKMLRDVFSLCHKFTKVLLHLMKNAGWDLDLAANSVYSNVDYAKKGHNRYALLSYVCLRMFQGFDLEDFGFIQDKSVCNGHGSISKCDGTVYLKELKDHVSADPIEILRKNPTCEFSRFCERKYQQIIHPTMESSIFNGLDQNQAVLNSWKSLGLFYELFVKMASSVWALHRLAFSFDPPVDIFQVERGVDFSMVYMEDV
;
A
#
# COMPACT_ATOMS: atom_id res chain seq x y z
N MET A 1 -8.39 4.69 58.67
CA MET A 1 -7.78 3.73 57.72
C MET A 1 -7.98 4.13 56.26
N ARG A 2 -9.21 4.35 55.78
CA ARG A 2 -9.44 4.75 54.35
C ARG A 2 -8.86 6.12 53.96
N LYS A 3 -8.88 7.11 54.85
CA LYS A 3 -8.43 8.49 54.52
C LYS A 3 -6.91 8.58 54.31
N SER A 4 -6.13 7.94 55.17
CA SER A 4 -4.67 7.87 55.05
C SER A 4 -4.19 7.13 53.80
N GLU A 5 -4.95 6.13 53.33
CA GLU A 5 -4.61 5.38 52.12
C GLU A 5 -4.89 6.19 50.84
N ILE A 6 -5.94 7.02 50.87
CA ILE A 6 -6.24 7.99 49.81
C ILE A 6 -5.14 9.06 49.74
N ASP A 7 -4.73 9.60 50.89
CA ASP A 7 -3.69 10.64 50.94
C ASP A 7 -2.34 10.12 50.39
N VAL A 8 -2.00 8.85 50.63
CA VAL A 8 -0.80 8.20 50.08
C VAL A 8 -0.90 8.04 48.56
N LYS A 9 -2.05 7.59 48.05
CA LYS A 9 -2.29 7.44 46.60
C LYS A 9 -2.27 8.79 45.88
N ASP A 10 -2.83 9.83 46.47
CA ASP A 10 -2.81 11.19 45.90
C ASP A 10 -1.40 11.77 45.85
N ALA A 11 -0.57 11.48 46.87
CA ALA A 11 0.85 11.84 46.85
C ALA A 11 1.62 11.10 45.75
N GLU A 12 1.32 9.82 45.53
CA GLU A 12 1.92 9.00 44.46
C GLU A 12 1.53 9.52 43.06
N VAL A 13 0.24 9.80 42.84
CA VAL A 13 -0.27 10.38 41.58
C VAL A 13 0.38 11.74 41.31
N SER A 14 0.52 12.57 42.34
CA SER A 14 1.20 13.87 42.23
C SER A 14 2.67 13.71 41.86
N GLY A 15 3.34 12.69 42.39
CA GLY A 15 4.73 12.35 42.05
C GLY A 15 4.89 11.86 40.61
N LEU A 16 3.98 11.01 40.13
CA LEU A 16 4.00 10.50 38.76
C LEU A 16 3.72 11.60 37.73
N ARG A 17 2.79 12.51 38.02
CA ARG A 17 2.51 13.68 37.16
C ARG A 17 3.74 14.57 36.99
N ARG A 18 4.46 14.83 38.07
CA ARG A 18 5.70 15.62 38.02
C ARG A 18 6.79 14.95 37.19
N LYS A 19 6.98 13.64 37.36
CA LYS A 19 7.92 12.87 36.54
C LYS A 19 7.55 12.90 35.06
N LEU A 20 6.26 12.86 34.73
CA LEU A 20 5.78 12.95 33.35
C LEU A 20 6.10 14.32 32.75
N GLU A 21 5.87 15.41 33.49
CA GLU A 21 6.19 16.78 33.07
C GLU A 21 7.70 16.96 32.87
N GLU A 22 8.53 16.42 33.77
CA GLU A 22 9.99 16.42 33.64
C GLU A 22 10.45 15.66 32.39
N LEU A 23 9.93 14.46 32.16
CA LEU A 23 10.26 13.65 30.98
C LEU A 23 9.79 14.33 29.69
N GLN A 24 8.61 14.95 29.68
CA GLN A 24 8.13 15.74 28.53
C GLN A 24 9.03 16.95 28.25
N GLY A 25 9.51 17.64 29.29
CA GLY A 25 10.46 18.75 29.16
C GLY A 25 11.80 18.30 28.58
N VAL A 26 12.33 17.17 29.05
CA VAL A 26 13.56 16.58 28.51
C VAL A 26 13.36 16.16 27.04
N ASN A 27 12.23 15.54 26.71
CA ASN A 27 11.92 15.11 25.35
C ASN A 27 11.79 16.30 24.40
N LEU A 28 11.13 17.38 24.83
CA LEU A 28 11.06 18.64 24.07
C LEU A 28 12.45 19.27 23.86
N GLY A 29 13.31 19.21 24.88
CA GLY A 29 14.69 19.68 24.80
C GLY A 29 15.54 18.85 23.83
N LEU A 30 15.37 17.53 23.82
CA LEU A 30 16.03 16.63 22.87
C LEU A 30 15.53 16.86 21.44
N LEU A 31 14.22 17.02 21.24
CA LEU A 31 13.63 17.38 19.94
C LEU A 31 14.19 18.70 19.39
N LYS A 32 14.33 19.73 20.24
CA LYS A 32 14.96 21.00 19.84
C LYS A 32 16.43 20.84 19.47
N LYS A 33 17.18 20.00 20.20
CA LYS A 33 18.60 19.72 19.88
C LYS A 33 18.74 18.95 18.56
N LEU A 34 17.88 17.98 18.30
CA LEU A 34 17.82 17.26 17.02
C LEU A 34 17.47 18.19 15.86
N SER A 35 16.57 19.15 16.09
CA SER A 35 16.21 20.20 15.12
C SER A 35 17.37 21.16 14.82
N CYS A 36 18.18 21.54 15.81
CA CYS A 36 19.34 22.43 15.59
C CYS A 36 20.55 21.75 14.94
N CYS A 37 20.68 20.42 15.00
CA CYS A 37 21.73 19.68 14.27
C CYS A 37 21.40 19.42 12.80
N SER A 38 20.22 19.84 12.34
CA SER A 38 19.72 19.66 10.99
C SER A 38 19.61 21.02 10.30
N SER A 39 20.73 21.56 9.82
CA SER A 39 20.69 22.78 9.00
C SER A 39 19.94 22.53 7.69
N GLU A 40 18.88 23.33 7.47
CA GLU A 40 18.23 23.61 6.20
C GLU A 40 17.63 22.42 5.42
N LYS A 41 16.35 22.14 5.67
CA LYS A 41 15.33 21.89 4.63
C LYS A 41 13.95 21.89 5.26
N GLU A 42 13.02 22.62 4.64
CA GLU A 42 11.61 22.70 5.00
C GLU A 42 11.04 21.32 5.30
N SER A 43 10.78 21.08 6.59
CA SER A 43 10.28 19.82 7.10
C SER A 43 8.78 19.69 6.80
N SER A 44 8.46 19.28 5.57
CA SER A 44 7.34 18.35 5.40
C SER A 44 7.78 17.03 6.05
N ASP A 45 7.74 17.00 7.38
CA ASP A 45 8.02 15.79 8.14
C ASP A 45 6.85 14.85 7.93
N VAL A 46 7.02 13.89 7.03
CA VAL A 46 6.17 12.71 6.97
C VAL A 46 6.27 12.04 8.33
N LEU A 47 5.25 12.24 9.17
CA LEU A 47 5.21 11.63 10.50
C LEU A 47 5.08 10.12 10.32
N LEU A 48 6.13 9.38 10.70
CA LEU A 48 6.13 7.92 10.76
C LEU A 48 5.22 7.46 11.89
N THR A 49 3.92 7.38 11.59
CA THR A 49 2.91 6.95 12.54
C THR A 49 1.99 5.93 11.91
N VAL A 50 1.49 5.01 12.74
CA VAL A 50 0.48 4.03 12.35
C VAL A 50 -0.74 4.73 11.73
N LYS A 51 -1.12 5.93 12.22
CA LYS A 51 -2.23 6.72 11.66
C LYS A 51 -2.00 7.18 10.23
N VAL A 52 -0.77 7.60 9.90
CA VAL A 52 -0.40 7.99 8.53
C VAL A 52 -0.42 6.76 7.62
N PHE A 53 0.16 5.64 8.09
CA PHE A 53 0.13 4.37 7.37
C PHE A 53 -1.31 3.91 7.08
N ASP A 54 -2.15 3.86 8.10
CA ASP A 54 -3.57 3.48 8.03
C ASP A 54 -4.38 4.39 7.09
N LYS A 55 -4.10 5.70 7.09
CA LYS A 55 -4.71 6.62 6.11
C LYS A 55 -4.28 6.28 4.67
N MET A 56 -2.98 6.10 4.42
CA MET A 56 -2.48 5.75 3.09
C MET A 56 -3.01 4.39 2.63
N LEU A 57 -3.12 3.41 3.54
CA LEU A 57 -3.68 2.11 3.27
C LEU A 57 -5.16 2.21 2.86
N ARG A 58 -5.97 3.02 3.55
CA ARG A 58 -7.36 3.30 3.14
C ARG A 58 -7.46 3.97 1.76
N ASP A 59 -6.55 4.91 1.47
CA ASP A 59 -6.49 5.57 0.16
C ASP A 59 -6.16 4.57 -0.95
N VAL A 60 -5.21 3.65 -0.71
CA VAL A 60 -4.88 2.54 -1.61
C VAL A 60 -6.13 1.68 -1.87
N PHE A 61 -6.83 1.24 -0.83
CA PHE A 61 -8.04 0.42 -1.01
C PHE A 61 -9.14 1.15 -1.77
N SER A 62 -9.33 2.45 -1.53
CA SER A 62 -10.24 3.30 -2.30
C SER A 62 -9.89 3.29 -3.80
N LEU A 63 -8.60 3.35 -4.14
CA LEU A 63 -8.12 3.27 -5.52
C LEU A 63 -8.28 1.87 -6.12
N CYS A 64 -7.99 0.80 -5.36
CA CYS A 64 -8.26 -0.58 -5.79
C CYS A 64 -9.73 -0.78 -6.12
N HIS A 65 -10.64 -0.26 -5.29
CA HIS A 65 -12.08 -0.31 -5.55
C HIS A 65 -12.47 0.44 -6.83
N LYS A 66 -11.97 1.67 -7.03
CA LYS A 66 -12.25 2.48 -8.22
C LYS A 66 -11.72 1.82 -9.50
N PHE A 67 -10.47 1.36 -9.48
CA PHE A 67 -9.85 0.66 -10.60
C PHE A 67 -10.62 -0.62 -10.94
N THR A 68 -10.91 -1.46 -9.94
CA THR A 68 -11.66 -2.71 -10.14
C THR A 68 -13.05 -2.42 -10.72
N LYS A 69 -13.73 -1.36 -10.29
CA LYS A 69 -15.02 -0.97 -10.85
C LYS A 69 -14.93 -0.64 -12.35
N VAL A 70 -13.88 0.08 -12.77
CA VAL A 70 -13.65 0.38 -14.19
C VAL A 70 -13.30 -0.88 -14.96
N LEU A 71 -12.41 -1.73 -14.42
CA LEU A 71 -12.05 -3.01 -15.03
C LEU A 71 -13.29 -3.90 -15.23
N LEU A 72 -14.16 -4.03 -14.22
CA LEU A 72 -15.41 -4.78 -14.32
C LEU A 72 -16.34 -4.23 -15.41
N HIS A 73 -16.41 -2.90 -15.56
CA HIS A 73 -17.21 -2.28 -16.61
C HIS A 73 -16.67 -2.61 -18.00
N LEU A 74 -15.34 -2.53 -18.17
CA LEU A 74 -14.66 -2.88 -19.40
C LEU A 74 -14.83 -4.36 -19.75
N MET A 75 -14.67 -5.26 -18.78
CA MET A 75 -14.90 -6.70 -18.95
C MET A 75 -16.33 -6.99 -19.42
N LYS A 76 -17.34 -6.37 -18.79
CA LYS A 76 -18.75 -6.52 -19.21
C LYS A 76 -18.98 -6.03 -20.64
N ASN A 77 -18.40 -4.87 -21.00
CA ASN A 77 -18.54 -4.32 -22.36
C ASN A 77 -17.85 -5.21 -23.40
N ALA A 78 -16.79 -5.92 -23.01
CA ALA A 78 -16.11 -6.93 -23.81
C ALA A 78 -16.81 -8.31 -23.82
N GLY A 79 -18.01 -8.42 -23.23
CA GLY A 79 -18.80 -9.65 -23.23
C GLY A 79 -18.35 -10.72 -22.23
N TRP A 80 -17.53 -10.37 -21.24
CA TRP A 80 -17.09 -11.32 -20.22
C TRP A 80 -18.22 -11.67 -19.25
N ASP A 81 -18.35 -12.95 -18.97
CA ASP A 81 -19.16 -13.44 -17.86
C ASP A 81 -18.38 -13.27 -16.54
N LEU A 82 -18.88 -12.37 -15.69
CA LEU A 82 -18.23 -12.07 -14.42
C LEU A 82 -18.33 -13.21 -13.39
N ASP A 83 -19.35 -14.06 -13.48
CA ASP A 83 -19.47 -15.23 -12.61
C ASP A 83 -18.43 -16.29 -13.00
N LEU A 84 -18.23 -16.52 -14.30
CA LEU A 84 -17.13 -17.39 -14.78
C LEU A 84 -15.75 -16.81 -14.44
N ALA A 85 -15.56 -15.50 -14.62
CA ALA A 85 -14.30 -14.85 -14.26
C ALA A 85 -14.02 -14.89 -12.76
N ALA A 86 -15.03 -14.71 -11.90
CA ALA A 86 -14.85 -14.83 -10.46
C ALA A 86 -14.53 -16.27 -10.04
N ASN A 87 -15.18 -17.26 -10.65
CA ASN A 87 -14.93 -18.68 -10.39
C ASN A 87 -13.55 -19.15 -10.87
N SER A 88 -12.96 -18.51 -11.88
CA SER A 88 -11.59 -18.83 -12.32
C SER A 88 -10.53 -18.30 -11.36
N VAL A 89 -10.80 -17.21 -10.64
CA VAL A 89 -9.93 -16.72 -9.55
C VAL A 89 -10.10 -17.58 -8.31
N TYR A 90 -11.34 -17.73 -7.83
CA TYR A 90 -11.65 -18.50 -6.64
C TYR A 90 -12.79 -19.47 -6.93
N SER A 91 -12.44 -20.74 -7.00
CA SER A 91 -13.42 -21.81 -7.21
C SER A 91 -14.30 -22.01 -5.97
N ASN A 92 -15.57 -22.35 -6.17
CA ASN A 92 -16.50 -22.76 -5.12
C ASN A 92 -16.66 -21.70 -4.01
N VAL A 93 -16.90 -20.44 -4.37
CA VAL A 93 -17.19 -19.37 -3.40
C VAL A 93 -18.69 -19.13 -3.32
N ASP A 94 -19.27 -19.30 -2.13
CA ASP A 94 -20.67 -18.99 -1.86
C ASP A 94 -20.84 -17.50 -1.56
N TYR A 95 -21.28 -16.76 -2.57
CA TYR A 95 -21.51 -15.33 -2.45
C TYR A 95 -22.83 -15.02 -1.72
N ALA A 96 -22.76 -14.21 -0.66
CA ALA A 96 -23.94 -13.85 0.13
C ALA A 96 -25.06 -13.12 -0.66
N LYS A 97 -24.73 -12.40 -1.74
CA LYS A 97 -25.70 -11.70 -2.59
C LYS A 97 -25.30 -11.76 -4.06
N LYS A 98 -26.28 -11.63 -4.96
CA LYS A 98 -26.03 -11.49 -6.40
C LYS A 98 -25.14 -10.27 -6.67
N GLY A 99 -24.11 -10.46 -7.49
CA GLY A 99 -23.14 -9.42 -7.82
C GLY A 99 -22.01 -9.23 -6.80
N HIS A 100 -21.95 -10.03 -5.73
CA HIS A 100 -20.79 -10.07 -4.83
C HIS A 100 -19.58 -10.79 -5.46
N ASN A 101 -19.74 -11.47 -6.60
CA ASN A 101 -18.64 -11.96 -7.44
C ASN A 101 -17.59 -10.88 -7.77
N ARG A 102 -17.99 -9.59 -7.80
CA ARG A 102 -17.09 -8.44 -7.94
C ARG A 102 -15.99 -8.39 -6.88
N TYR A 103 -16.25 -8.90 -5.67
CA TYR A 103 -15.28 -8.90 -4.58
C TYR A 103 -14.18 -9.94 -4.79
N ALA A 104 -14.44 -11.03 -5.52
CA ALA A 104 -13.38 -11.95 -5.96
C ALA A 104 -12.40 -11.25 -6.90
N LEU A 105 -12.91 -10.48 -7.86
CA LEU A 105 -12.07 -9.71 -8.78
C LEU A 105 -11.34 -8.56 -8.08
N LEU A 106 -11.98 -7.89 -7.10
CA LEU A 106 -11.29 -6.92 -6.25
C LEU A 106 -10.14 -7.57 -5.47
N SER A 107 -10.40 -8.71 -4.84
CA SER A 107 -9.40 -9.47 -4.09
C SER A 107 -8.25 -9.90 -5.00
N TYR A 108 -8.53 -10.36 -6.22
CA TYR A 108 -7.51 -10.65 -7.24
C TYR A 108 -6.64 -9.43 -7.54
N VAL A 109 -7.24 -8.26 -7.81
CA VAL A 109 -6.50 -7.02 -8.06
C VAL A 109 -5.62 -6.66 -6.87
N CYS A 110 -6.15 -6.72 -5.64
CA CYS A 110 -5.38 -6.45 -4.43
C CYS A 110 -4.21 -7.43 -4.28
N LEU A 111 -4.44 -8.74 -4.42
CA LEU A 111 -3.38 -9.74 -4.29
C LEU A 111 -2.26 -9.52 -5.29
N ARG A 112 -2.58 -9.26 -6.56
CA ARG A 112 -1.57 -8.98 -7.58
C ARG A 112 -0.83 -7.68 -7.32
N MET A 113 -1.55 -6.62 -6.93
CA MET A 113 -0.94 -5.33 -6.65
C MET A 113 0.00 -5.37 -5.43
N PHE A 114 -0.37 -6.08 -4.37
CA PHE A 114 0.42 -6.23 -3.14
C PHE A 114 1.39 -7.43 -3.17
N GLN A 115 1.45 -8.21 -4.25
CA GLN A 115 2.37 -9.34 -4.35
C GLN A 115 3.83 -8.89 -4.10
N GLY A 116 4.50 -9.52 -3.13
CA GLY A 116 5.89 -9.22 -2.74
C GLY A 116 6.08 -7.95 -1.90
N PHE A 117 5.01 -7.39 -1.34
CA PHE A 117 5.10 -6.13 -0.57
C PHE A 117 6.02 -6.23 0.66
N ASP A 118 6.24 -7.43 1.19
CA ASP A 118 7.20 -7.77 2.26
C ASP A 118 8.68 -7.75 1.81
N LEU A 119 8.95 -7.64 0.50
CA LEU A 119 10.28 -7.64 -0.09
C LEU A 119 10.68 -6.22 -0.53
N GLU A 120 11.95 -5.84 -0.33
CA GLU A 120 12.48 -4.49 -0.65
C GLU A 120 12.19 -4.04 -2.10
N ASP A 121 12.27 -4.99 -3.03
CA ASP A 121 12.07 -4.77 -4.47
C ASP A 121 10.84 -5.51 -5.02
N PHE A 122 9.83 -5.79 -4.18
CA PHE A 122 8.65 -6.58 -4.58
C PHE A 122 8.96 -7.98 -5.14
N GLY A 123 10.15 -8.53 -4.84
CA GLY A 123 10.62 -9.81 -5.37
C GLY A 123 11.07 -9.76 -6.83
N PHE A 124 11.45 -8.57 -7.33
CA PHE A 124 11.72 -8.35 -8.75
C PHE A 124 13.17 -8.61 -9.20
N ILE A 125 14.12 -8.66 -8.27
CA ILE A 125 15.52 -8.99 -8.55
C ILE A 125 15.73 -10.47 -8.26
N GLN A 126 15.78 -11.30 -9.31
CA GLN A 126 16.07 -12.73 -9.21
C GLN A 126 17.56 -13.07 -9.45
N ASP A 127 18.40 -12.04 -9.63
CA ASP A 127 19.76 -12.18 -10.18
C ASP A 127 20.86 -11.51 -9.33
N LYS A 128 20.74 -11.58 -8.00
CA LYS A 128 21.94 -11.55 -7.14
C LYS A 128 22.36 -12.98 -6.91
N SER A 129 23.26 -13.45 -7.78
CA SER A 129 24.31 -14.43 -7.49
C SER A 129 24.37 -14.78 -6.00
N VAL A 130 24.21 -16.07 -5.70
CA VAL A 130 24.62 -16.67 -4.43
C VAL A 130 26.12 -16.43 -4.28
N CYS A 131 26.48 -15.26 -3.74
CA CYS A 131 27.80 -15.03 -3.20
C CYS A 131 27.84 -15.81 -1.90
N ASN A 132 28.55 -16.93 -1.93
CA ASN A 132 28.93 -17.66 -0.72
C ASN A 132 29.51 -16.69 0.32
N GLY A 133 28.91 -16.69 1.52
CA GLY A 133 29.49 -16.13 2.73
C GLY A 133 29.16 -14.65 3.00
N HIS A 134 28.39 -14.42 4.08
CA HIS A 134 28.21 -13.10 4.73
C HIS A 134 27.32 -12.07 4.01
N GLY A 135 26.14 -12.49 3.56
CA GLY A 135 25.06 -11.55 3.22
C GLY A 135 24.38 -11.03 4.47
N SER A 136 25.03 -10.15 5.24
CA SER A 136 24.27 -9.22 6.08
C SER A 136 23.28 -8.52 5.16
N ILE A 137 21.99 -8.66 5.44
CA ILE A 137 20.97 -7.69 5.02
C ILE A 137 21.56 -6.36 5.47
N SER A 138 22.17 -5.62 4.55
CA SER A 138 22.64 -4.27 4.81
C SER A 138 21.37 -3.53 5.19
N LYS A 139 21.14 -3.29 6.49
CA LYS A 139 20.03 -2.47 6.99
C LYS A 139 20.01 -1.20 6.15
N CYS A 140 19.17 -1.20 5.12
CA CYS A 140 18.86 -0.02 4.34
C CYS A 140 18.23 0.92 5.35
N ASP A 141 18.94 2.01 5.64
CA ASP A 141 18.52 3.01 6.60
C ASP A 141 17.11 3.49 6.19
N GLY A 142 16.13 3.42 7.11
CA GLY A 142 14.74 3.84 6.85
C GLY A 142 14.64 5.26 6.29
N THR A 143 15.70 6.07 6.48
CA THR A 143 15.88 7.39 5.86
C THR A 143 15.88 7.35 4.32
N VAL A 144 16.41 6.30 3.70
CA VAL A 144 16.44 6.12 2.23
C VAL A 144 15.02 5.95 1.70
N TYR A 145 14.23 5.05 2.30
CA TYR A 145 12.84 4.84 1.90
C TYR A 145 11.97 6.05 2.18
N LEU A 146 12.21 6.77 3.28
CA LEU A 146 11.50 8.02 3.58
C LEU A 146 11.83 9.11 2.55
N LYS A 147 13.07 9.17 2.07
CA LYS A 147 13.45 10.07 0.97
C LYS A 147 12.77 9.67 -0.33
N GLU A 148 12.81 8.39 -0.71
CA GLU A 148 12.13 7.89 -1.90
C GLU A 148 10.62 8.14 -1.86
N LEU A 149 10.00 7.96 -0.69
CA LEU A 149 8.60 8.31 -0.45
C LEU A 149 8.36 9.80 -0.73
N LYS A 150 9.15 10.68 -0.10
CA LYS A 150 9.02 12.14 -0.27
C LYS A 150 9.18 12.56 -1.73
N ASP A 151 10.20 12.04 -2.41
CA ASP A 151 10.46 12.33 -3.81
C ASP A 151 9.29 11.85 -4.70
N HIS A 152 8.75 10.66 -4.43
CA HIS A 152 7.64 10.08 -5.19
C HIS A 152 6.32 10.83 -5.00
N VAL A 153 5.94 11.16 -3.76
CA VAL A 153 4.66 11.87 -3.49
C VAL A 153 4.67 13.33 -3.93
N SER A 154 5.85 13.90 -4.20
CA SER A 154 6.02 15.28 -4.66
C SER A 154 5.82 15.44 -6.17
N ALA A 155 5.68 14.34 -6.92
CA ALA A 155 5.54 14.36 -8.37
C ALA A 155 4.26 13.64 -8.82
N ASP A 156 3.70 14.08 -9.97
CA ASP A 156 2.60 13.37 -10.60
C ASP A 156 3.08 12.02 -11.16
N PRO A 157 2.44 10.89 -10.82
CA PRO A 157 2.95 9.57 -11.20
C PRO A 157 2.90 9.31 -12.71
N ILE A 158 2.00 9.94 -13.46
CA ILE A 158 1.98 9.82 -14.92
C ILE A 158 3.19 10.56 -15.51
N GLU A 159 3.51 11.74 -14.96
CA GLU A 159 4.71 12.49 -15.34
C GLU A 159 6.02 11.77 -14.99
N ILE A 160 6.08 11.04 -13.87
CA ILE A 160 7.23 10.19 -13.52
C ILE A 160 7.46 9.15 -14.62
N LEU A 161 6.41 8.41 -15.00
CA LEU A 161 6.49 7.37 -16.04
C LEU A 161 6.88 7.96 -17.40
N ARG A 162 6.35 9.15 -17.73
CA ARG A 162 6.65 9.84 -18.99
C ARG A 162 8.12 10.30 -19.07
N LYS A 163 8.68 10.80 -17.96
CA LYS A 163 10.05 11.33 -17.93
C LYS A 163 11.10 10.23 -17.84
N ASN A 164 10.85 9.18 -17.06
CA ASN A 164 11.81 8.13 -16.76
C ASN A 164 11.18 6.73 -16.93
N PRO A 165 11.04 6.22 -18.18
CA PRO A 165 10.35 4.96 -18.45
C PRO A 165 11.09 3.73 -17.92
N THR A 166 12.33 3.86 -17.47
CA THR A 166 13.17 2.76 -16.97
C THR A 166 13.42 2.80 -15.46
N CYS A 167 12.80 3.73 -14.72
CA CYS A 167 12.94 3.81 -13.27
C CYS A 167 12.26 2.64 -12.55
N GLU A 168 12.60 2.41 -11.27
CA GLU A 168 12.04 1.29 -10.49
C GLU A 168 10.51 1.33 -10.41
N PHE A 169 9.91 2.52 -10.24
CA PHE A 169 8.46 2.68 -10.26
C PHE A 169 7.83 2.28 -11.61
N SER A 170 8.51 2.55 -12.72
CA SER A 170 8.04 2.14 -14.05
C SER A 170 8.08 0.62 -14.22
N ARG A 171 9.17 -0.03 -13.80
CA ARG A 171 9.27 -1.50 -13.83
C ARG A 171 8.25 -2.15 -12.90
N PHE A 172 8.00 -1.54 -11.74
CA PHE A 172 6.92 -1.95 -10.85
C PHE A 172 5.56 -1.86 -11.56
N CYS A 173 5.24 -0.72 -12.18
CA CYS A 173 4.00 -0.55 -12.92
C CYS A 173 3.84 -1.61 -14.02
N GLU A 174 4.87 -1.84 -14.83
CA GLU A 174 4.86 -2.82 -15.92
C GLU A 174 4.56 -4.23 -15.40
N ARG A 175 5.28 -4.67 -14.36
CA ARG A 175 5.09 -6.02 -13.80
C ARG A 175 3.73 -6.17 -13.14
N LYS A 176 3.25 -5.16 -12.40
CA LYS A 176 1.91 -5.18 -11.80
C LYS A 176 0.82 -5.19 -12.85
N TYR A 177 1.02 -4.47 -13.95
CA TYR A 177 0.09 -4.49 -15.08
C TYR A 177 -0.03 -5.90 -15.66
N GLN A 178 1.10 -6.53 -16.01
CA GLN A 178 1.14 -7.90 -16.56
C GLN A 178 0.57 -8.95 -15.60
N GLN A 179 0.73 -8.75 -14.28
CA GLN A 179 0.17 -9.63 -13.26
C GLN A 179 -1.36 -9.49 -13.11
N ILE A 180 -1.90 -8.29 -13.33
CA ILE A 180 -3.34 -8.02 -13.19
C ILE A 180 -4.08 -8.31 -14.50
N ILE A 181 -3.57 -7.81 -15.62
CA ILE A 181 -4.21 -7.86 -16.93
C ILE A 181 -3.57 -8.99 -17.76
N HIS A 182 -4.28 -10.11 -17.86
CA HIS A 182 -3.85 -11.22 -18.70
C HIS A 182 -3.92 -10.83 -20.19
N PRO A 183 -3.01 -11.30 -21.08
CA PRO A 183 -3.05 -10.97 -22.52
C PRO A 183 -4.39 -11.24 -23.20
N THR A 184 -5.11 -12.29 -22.79
CA THR A 184 -6.48 -12.58 -23.26
C THR A 184 -7.50 -11.53 -22.83
N MET A 185 -7.35 -11.01 -21.61
CA MET A 185 -8.19 -9.94 -21.08
C MET A 185 -7.91 -8.63 -21.82
N GLU A 186 -6.62 -8.33 -22.01
CA GLU A 186 -6.17 -7.16 -22.75
C GLU A 186 -6.71 -7.15 -24.17
N SER A 187 -6.54 -8.24 -24.92
CA SER A 187 -7.02 -8.33 -26.30
C SER A 187 -8.54 -8.24 -26.39
N SER A 188 -9.27 -8.87 -25.47
CA SER A 188 -10.74 -8.83 -25.47
C SER A 188 -11.28 -7.43 -25.16
N ILE A 189 -10.63 -6.70 -24.23
CA ILE A 189 -11.08 -5.38 -23.81
C ILE A 189 -10.65 -4.30 -24.80
N PHE A 190 -9.45 -4.40 -25.40
CA PHE A 190 -8.82 -3.31 -26.13
C PHE A 190 -8.68 -3.51 -27.65
N ASN A 191 -8.75 -4.74 -28.19
CA ASN A 191 -8.60 -4.95 -29.65
C ASN A 191 -9.91 -4.73 -30.44
N GLY A 192 -11.08 -4.71 -29.79
CA GLY A 192 -12.39 -4.52 -30.45
C GLY A 192 -12.83 -3.06 -30.64
N LEU A 193 -11.94 -2.08 -30.42
CA LEU A 193 -12.30 -0.68 -30.20
C LEU A 193 -12.49 0.18 -31.48
N ASP A 194 -12.57 -0.43 -32.67
CA ASP A 194 -12.39 0.25 -33.96
C ASP A 194 -13.69 0.71 -34.67
N GLN A 195 -14.86 0.70 -34.01
CA GLN A 195 -16.13 1.12 -34.64
C GLN A 195 -16.73 2.38 -33.97
N ASN A 196 -17.00 3.40 -34.80
CA ASN A 196 -17.31 4.81 -34.49
C ASN A 196 -18.31 5.09 -33.34
N GLN A 197 -18.15 6.28 -32.71
CA GLN A 197 -18.78 6.77 -31.46
C GLN A 197 -18.49 5.96 -30.18
N ALA A 198 -18.47 4.64 -30.24
CA ALA A 198 -17.96 3.81 -29.13
C ALA A 198 -16.47 4.11 -28.89
N VAL A 199 -15.71 4.41 -29.94
CA VAL A 199 -14.26 4.75 -29.88
C VAL A 199 -13.95 5.86 -28.87
N LEU A 200 -14.67 6.99 -28.89
CA LEU A 200 -14.38 8.12 -27.98
C LEU A 200 -14.64 7.74 -26.51
N ASN A 201 -15.71 7.01 -26.23
CA ASN A 201 -16.01 6.50 -24.89
C ASN A 201 -15.00 5.42 -24.48
N SER A 202 -14.54 4.59 -25.40
CA SER A 202 -13.54 3.55 -25.17
C SER A 202 -12.15 4.12 -24.93
N TRP A 203 -11.75 5.16 -25.68
CA TRP A 203 -10.49 5.89 -25.47
C TRP A 203 -10.52 6.68 -24.17
N LYS A 204 -11.65 7.30 -23.83
CA LYS A 204 -11.84 7.91 -22.50
C LYS A 204 -11.77 6.86 -21.40
N SER A 205 -12.39 5.69 -21.59
CA SER A 205 -12.35 4.59 -20.62
C SER A 205 -10.96 3.98 -20.51
N LEU A 206 -10.20 3.89 -21.60
CA LEU A 206 -8.80 3.47 -21.63
C LEU A 206 -7.90 4.48 -20.91
N GLY A 207 -8.09 5.77 -21.17
CA GLY A 207 -7.41 6.84 -20.46
C GLY A 207 -7.71 6.82 -18.96
N LEU A 208 -8.99 6.69 -18.58
CA LEU A 208 -9.41 6.55 -17.18
C LEU A 208 -8.88 5.26 -16.53
N PHE A 209 -8.86 4.17 -17.27
CA PHE A 209 -8.33 2.88 -16.82
C PHE A 209 -6.84 2.99 -16.53
N TYR A 210 -6.06 3.54 -17.47
CA TYR A 210 -4.64 3.78 -17.30
C TYR A 210 -4.36 4.75 -16.15
N GLU A 211 -5.09 5.87 -16.08
CA GLU A 211 -4.95 6.86 -15.00
C GLU A 211 -5.24 6.23 -13.62
N LEU A 212 -6.32 5.46 -13.49
CA LEU A 212 -6.65 4.78 -12.24
C LEU A 212 -5.64 3.68 -11.89
N PHE A 213 -5.13 2.96 -12.89
CA PHE A 213 -4.07 1.98 -12.71
C PHE A 213 -2.82 2.63 -12.13
N VAL A 214 -2.32 3.71 -12.78
CA VAL A 214 -1.12 4.43 -12.36
C VAL A 214 -1.30 5.05 -10.99
N LYS A 215 -2.48 5.61 -10.67
CA LYS A 215 -2.79 6.13 -9.33
C LYS A 215 -2.77 5.04 -8.27
N MET A 216 -3.39 3.89 -8.54
CA MET A 216 -3.38 2.74 -7.64
C MET A 216 -1.95 2.21 -7.43
N ALA A 217 -1.20 1.97 -8.50
CA ALA A 217 0.19 1.52 -8.45
C ALA A 217 1.07 2.52 -7.67
N SER A 218 0.93 3.82 -7.94
CA SER A 218 1.63 4.89 -7.23
C SER A 218 1.33 4.89 -5.74
N SER A 219 0.07 4.72 -5.35
CA SER A 219 -0.32 4.69 -3.93
C SER A 219 0.26 3.48 -3.19
N VAL A 220 0.33 2.31 -3.85
CA VAL A 220 0.91 1.09 -3.27
C VAL A 220 2.43 1.21 -3.18
N TRP A 221 3.07 1.77 -4.21
CA TRP A 221 4.50 2.09 -4.20
C TRP A 221 4.85 3.03 -3.04
N ALA A 222 4.10 4.12 -2.86
CA ALA A 222 4.28 5.04 -1.75
C ALA A 222 4.04 4.35 -0.39
N LEU A 223 2.99 3.53 -0.26
CA LEU A 223 2.73 2.76 0.96
C LEU A 223 3.88 1.80 1.30
N HIS A 224 4.49 1.17 0.29
CA HIS A 224 5.65 0.30 0.44
C HIS A 224 6.88 1.07 0.94
N ARG A 225 7.21 2.20 0.32
CA ARG A 225 8.31 3.05 0.80
C ARG A 225 8.06 3.53 2.24
N LEU A 226 6.81 3.84 2.58
CA LEU A 226 6.45 4.16 3.97
C LEU A 226 6.65 2.94 4.90
N ALA A 227 6.20 1.74 4.52
CA ALA A 227 6.35 0.52 5.30
C ALA A 227 7.81 0.24 5.67
N PHE A 228 8.73 0.37 4.71
CA PHE A 228 10.16 0.13 4.90
C PHE A 228 10.91 1.26 5.61
N SER A 229 10.27 2.41 5.81
CA SER A 229 10.84 3.51 6.59
C SER A 229 10.62 3.37 8.11
N PHE A 230 9.76 2.45 8.55
CA PHE A 230 9.60 2.10 9.97
C PHE A 230 10.77 1.22 10.47
N ASP A 231 11.03 1.26 11.78
CA ASP A 231 11.95 0.35 12.47
C ASP A 231 11.23 -0.33 13.65
N PRO A 232 10.89 -1.63 13.55
CA PRO A 232 11.08 -2.50 12.38
C PRO A 232 10.15 -2.13 11.20
N PRO A 233 10.48 -2.55 9.96
CA PRO A 233 9.58 -2.39 8.81
C PRO A 233 8.21 -2.99 9.06
N VAL A 234 7.17 -2.37 8.47
CA VAL A 234 5.82 -2.93 8.51
C VAL A 234 5.76 -4.16 7.60
N ASP A 235 5.34 -5.28 8.18
CA ASP A 235 5.18 -6.55 7.47
C ASP A 235 3.71 -6.80 7.09
N ILE A 236 3.49 -7.60 6.05
CA ILE A 236 2.17 -8.03 5.61
C ILE A 236 2.14 -9.55 5.52
N PHE A 237 1.08 -10.15 6.04
CA PHE A 237 0.84 -11.58 5.90
C PHE A 237 -0.49 -11.81 5.19
N GLN A 238 -0.55 -12.91 4.44
CA GLN A 238 -1.76 -13.38 3.79
C GLN A 238 -2.26 -14.63 4.51
N VAL A 239 -3.55 -14.65 4.83
CA VAL A 239 -4.20 -15.83 5.42
C VAL A 239 -4.63 -16.79 4.31
N GLU A 240 -4.30 -18.07 4.46
CA GLU A 240 -4.71 -19.11 3.52
C GLU A 240 -6.21 -19.41 3.60
N ARG A 241 -6.78 -19.90 2.51
CA ARG A 241 -8.19 -20.29 2.47
C ARG A 241 -8.43 -21.47 3.42
N GLY A 242 -9.43 -21.35 4.27
CA GLY A 242 -9.84 -22.40 5.21
C GLY A 242 -9.14 -22.34 6.56
N VAL A 243 -8.34 -21.29 6.81
CA VAL A 243 -7.77 -21.03 8.14
C VAL A 243 -8.76 -20.24 8.98
N ASP A 244 -8.96 -20.69 10.22
CA ASP A 244 -9.81 -20.01 11.19
C ASP A 244 -9.09 -18.84 11.86
N PHE A 245 -9.78 -17.70 11.98
CA PHE A 245 -9.28 -16.57 12.76
C PHE A 245 -9.29 -16.91 14.26
N SER A 246 -8.12 -16.80 14.89
CA SER A 246 -8.01 -16.92 16.34
C SER A 246 -7.95 -15.54 16.98
N MET A 247 -9.03 -15.15 17.68
CA MET A 247 -9.05 -13.91 18.47
C MET A 247 -8.05 -13.88 19.64
N VAL A 248 -7.36 -15.00 19.91
CA VAL A 248 -6.29 -15.08 20.93
C VAL A 248 -4.99 -14.47 20.40
N TYR A 249 -4.75 -14.53 19.09
CA TYR A 249 -3.49 -14.07 18.46
C TYR A 249 -3.67 -12.84 17.58
N MET A 250 -4.89 -12.34 17.42
CA MET A 250 -5.22 -11.22 16.55
C MET A 250 -6.14 -10.24 17.29
N GLU A 251 -5.69 -9.01 17.46
CA GLU A 251 -6.50 -7.88 17.91
C GLU A 251 -6.98 -7.05 16.71
N ASP A 252 -8.19 -6.51 16.79
CA ASP A 252 -8.73 -5.58 15.80
C ASP A 252 -8.03 -4.22 15.97
N VAL A 253 -7.55 -3.60 14.88
CA VAL A 253 -6.75 -2.36 14.89
C VAL A 253 -7.56 -1.18 14.36
#